data_AF-A0A4Q1EN27-F1
#
_entry.id   AF-A0A4Q1EN27-F1
#
_cell.length_a   1.000
_cell.length_b   1.000
_cell.length_c   1.000
_cell.angle_alpha   90.00
_cell.angle_beta   90.00
_cell.angle_gamma   90.00
#
_symmetry.space_group_name_H-M   'P 1'
#
loop_
_entity.id
_entity.type
_entity.pdbx_description
1 polymer ?
#
loop_
_entity_poly.entity_id
_entity_poly.type
_entity_poly.pdbx_seq_one_letter_code
_entity_poly.pdbx_strand_id
1 'polypeptide(L)'
;MNLFHEIEDKYLKNVLYNKSLKDLPDEKWKTIEGFENYEISNYGRVKSCERLFRSPLGHEYKLATRILKPIYSKNFNIYQQSYTYNFQCKLSQEGKSQTKSLGRLVYYHFVEKFDMDDRTVVIVAKDNNRFHMHCRNLEKISVREESLRIYRSDRAKNINALYSQPVSQYDVNGLLIAQYESIYSAERKLGISCERIMHVINKVFLTAGSFRWFLLSSPPVEEDFQW
;
A
#
# COMPACT_ATOMS: atom_id res chain seq x y z
N MET A 1 8.97 -12.96 -12.18
CA MET A 1 7.68 -13.62 -12.49
C MET A 1 6.78 -12.67 -13.25
N ASN A 2 6.17 -13.11 -14.35
CA ASN A 2 5.26 -12.30 -15.16
C ASN A 2 3.86 -12.38 -14.54
N LEU A 3 3.30 -11.24 -14.13
CA LEU A 3 1.98 -11.10 -13.48
C LEU A 3 0.80 -11.72 -14.28
N PHE A 4 1.05 -12.04 -15.55
CA PHE A 4 0.08 -12.47 -16.54
C PHE A 4 -0.63 -13.79 -16.23
N HIS A 5 -0.07 -14.66 -15.39
CA HIS A 5 -0.68 -15.97 -15.09
C HIS A 5 -1.60 -15.97 -13.86
N GLU A 6 -1.59 -14.90 -13.04
CA GLU A 6 -2.34 -14.90 -11.76
C GLU A 6 -3.49 -13.89 -11.70
N ILE A 7 -3.55 -12.90 -12.61
CA ILE A 7 -4.51 -11.78 -12.51
C ILE A 7 -5.29 -11.60 -13.80
N GLU A 8 -6.59 -11.88 -13.74
CA GLU A 8 -7.54 -11.72 -14.85
C GLU A 8 -8.20 -10.32 -14.89
N ASP A 9 -7.40 -9.26 -14.74
CA ASP A 9 -7.93 -7.90 -14.85
C ASP A 9 -7.87 -7.38 -16.31
N LYS A 10 -9.04 -7.05 -16.87
CA LYS A 10 -9.17 -6.60 -18.26
C LYS A 10 -8.45 -5.27 -18.50
N TYR A 11 -8.48 -4.35 -17.54
CA TYR A 11 -7.83 -3.05 -17.68
C TYR A 11 -6.31 -3.23 -17.69
N LEU A 12 -5.77 -4.02 -16.76
CA LEU A 12 -4.35 -4.34 -16.71
C LEU A 12 -3.87 -4.94 -18.05
N LYS A 13 -4.58 -5.95 -18.55
CA LYS A 13 -4.20 -6.66 -19.79
C LYS A 13 -4.32 -5.79 -21.04
N ASN A 14 -5.46 -5.10 -21.20
CA ASN A 14 -5.80 -4.42 -22.46
C ASN A 14 -5.30 -2.97 -22.52
N VAL A 15 -4.99 -2.36 -21.37
CA VAL A 15 -4.58 -0.96 -21.26
C VAL A 15 -3.14 -0.85 -20.77
N LEU A 16 -2.87 -1.18 -19.50
CA LEU A 16 -1.56 -0.92 -18.88
C LEU A 16 -0.43 -1.76 -19.50
N TYR A 17 -0.73 -2.99 -19.93
CA TYR A 17 0.24 -3.87 -20.59
C TYR A 17 0.19 -3.83 -22.12
N ASN A 18 -0.70 -3.02 -22.70
CA ASN A 18 -0.76 -2.84 -24.14
C ASN A 18 0.37 -1.94 -24.64
N LYS A 19 1.34 -2.57 -25.33
CA LYS A 19 2.52 -1.90 -25.90
C LYS A 19 2.34 -1.38 -27.33
N SER A 20 1.16 -1.56 -27.93
CA SER A 20 0.86 -1.06 -29.27
C SER A 20 1.02 0.46 -29.33
N LEU A 21 1.62 1.00 -30.39
CA LEU A 21 1.64 2.45 -30.60
C LEU A 21 0.28 3.02 -31.03
N LYS A 22 -0.69 2.15 -31.36
CA LYS A 22 -2.06 2.59 -31.66
C LYS A 22 -2.73 3.11 -30.40
N ASP A 23 -3.39 4.24 -30.54
CA ASP A 23 -4.18 4.85 -29.49
C ASP A 23 -5.43 4.00 -29.20
N LEU A 24 -5.81 3.97 -27.93
CA LEU A 24 -7.10 3.43 -27.51
C LEU A 24 -8.23 4.43 -27.85
N PRO A 25 -9.49 3.98 -27.90
CA PRO A 25 -10.63 4.89 -28.05
C PRO A 25 -10.58 6.01 -26.99
N ASP A 26 -10.75 7.26 -27.42
CA ASP A 26 -10.70 8.46 -26.58
C ASP A 26 -9.41 8.66 -25.77
N GLU A 27 -8.31 8.03 -26.20
CA GLU A 27 -7.01 8.21 -25.55
C GLU A 27 -6.43 9.60 -25.87
N LYS A 28 -6.10 10.33 -24.80
CA LYS A 28 -5.48 11.64 -24.85
C LYS A 28 -4.13 11.56 -24.18
N TRP A 29 -3.12 12.11 -24.85
CA TRP A 29 -1.74 12.17 -24.36
C TRP A 29 -1.39 13.56 -23.88
N LYS A 30 -0.60 13.66 -22.82
CA LYS A 30 0.00 14.90 -22.33
C LYS A 30 1.47 14.68 -21.98
N THR A 31 2.32 15.65 -22.28
CA THR A 31 3.73 15.65 -21.86
C THR A 31 3.82 15.64 -20.34
N ILE A 32 4.76 14.85 -19.80
CA ILE A 32 5.01 14.80 -18.36
C ILE A 32 5.92 15.96 -17.98
N GLU A 33 5.47 16.82 -17.06
CA GLU A 33 6.22 18.00 -16.61
C GLU A 33 7.53 17.56 -15.90
N GLY A 34 8.67 18.12 -16.34
CA GLY A 34 10.01 17.73 -15.88
C GLY A 34 10.57 16.47 -16.54
N PHE A 35 9.82 15.87 -17.48
CA PHE A 35 10.21 14.68 -18.25
C PHE A 35 9.71 14.79 -19.69
N GLU A 36 10.20 15.79 -20.42
CA GLU A 36 9.67 16.21 -21.75
C GLU A 36 9.79 15.12 -22.82
N ASN A 37 10.68 14.15 -22.60
CA ASN A 37 10.85 12.97 -23.45
C ASN A 37 9.72 11.93 -23.32
N TYR A 38 8.74 12.18 -22.45
CA TYR A 38 7.69 11.24 -22.12
C TYR A 38 6.30 11.88 -22.14
N GLU A 39 5.32 11.09 -22.54
CA GLU A 39 3.91 11.43 -22.45
C GLU A 39 3.17 10.40 -21.58
N ILE A 40 2.15 10.87 -20.87
CA ILE A 40 1.21 10.05 -20.10
C ILE A 40 -0.17 10.16 -20.75
N SER A 41 -0.87 9.04 -20.88
CA SER A 41 -2.26 9.04 -21.34
C SER A 41 -3.27 9.14 -20.21
N ASN A 42 -4.49 9.58 -20.51
CA ASN A 42 -5.62 9.56 -19.56
C ASN A 42 -5.97 8.16 -19.04
N TYR A 43 -5.44 7.11 -19.67
CA TYR A 43 -5.54 5.71 -19.28
C TYR A 43 -4.33 5.20 -18.45
N GLY A 44 -3.34 6.04 -18.19
CA GLY A 44 -2.14 5.64 -17.44
C GLY A 44 -1.09 4.89 -18.24
N ARG A 45 -1.18 4.88 -19.58
CA ARG A 45 -0.10 4.39 -20.44
C ARG A 45 0.98 5.46 -20.54
N VAL A 46 2.25 5.04 -20.56
CA VAL A 46 3.39 5.95 -20.67
C VAL A 46 4.09 5.70 -22.00
N LYS A 47 4.25 6.76 -22.79
CA LYS A 47 4.94 6.75 -24.08
C LYS A 47 6.31 7.42 -23.89
N SER A 48 7.35 6.75 -24.33
CA SER A 48 8.68 7.35 -24.53
C SER A 48 8.73 7.86 -25.96
N CYS A 49 8.89 9.16 -26.14
CA CYS A 49 8.95 9.80 -27.44
C CYS A 49 10.30 9.53 -28.13
N GLU A 50 10.27 9.63 -29.46
CA GLU A 50 11.47 9.55 -30.27
C GLU A 50 12.46 10.65 -29.90
N ARG A 51 13.74 10.28 -29.71
CA ARG A 51 14.80 11.24 -29.38
C ARG A 51 16.18 10.74 -29.78
N LEU A 52 17.11 11.67 -29.96
CA LEU A 52 18.53 11.36 -30.05
C LEU A 52 19.10 11.19 -28.65
N PHE A 53 19.85 10.12 -28.45
CA PHE A 53 20.53 9.81 -27.20
C PHE A 53 22.02 9.75 -27.46
N ARG A 54 22.80 10.57 -26.76
CA ARG A 54 24.25 10.49 -26.75
C ARG A 54 24.69 9.64 -25.56
N SER A 55 25.46 8.58 -25.81
CA SER A 55 26.05 7.80 -24.73
C SER A 55 27.20 8.57 -24.06
N PRO A 56 27.58 8.20 -22.84
CA PRO A 56 28.77 8.75 -22.19
C PRO A 56 30.07 8.57 -23.01
N LEU A 57 30.09 7.60 -23.93
CA LEU A 57 31.21 7.32 -24.84
C LEU A 57 31.15 8.15 -26.14
N GLY A 58 30.18 9.08 -26.26
CA GLY A 58 30.05 9.98 -27.42
C GLY A 58 29.28 9.41 -28.60
N HIS A 59 28.77 8.18 -28.52
CA HIS A 59 28.00 7.58 -29.61
C HIS A 59 26.56 8.10 -29.61
N GLU A 60 26.04 8.43 -30.79
CA GLU A 60 24.66 8.85 -30.96
C GLU A 60 23.75 7.68 -31.35
N TYR A 61 22.61 7.57 -30.69
CA TYR A 61 21.59 6.56 -30.96
C TYR A 61 20.25 7.25 -31.16
N LYS A 62 19.52 6.85 -32.20
CA LYS A 62 18.13 7.23 -32.38
C LYS A 62 17.24 6.27 -31.59
N LEU A 63 16.60 6.76 -30.54
CA LEU A 63 15.63 5.98 -29.76
C LEU A 63 14.25 6.16 -30.38
N ALA A 64 13.67 5.07 -30.90
CA ALA A 64 12.33 5.09 -31.47
C ALA A 64 11.24 5.23 -30.38
N THR A 65 10.09 5.77 -30.79
CA THR A 65 8.90 5.87 -29.94
C THR A 65 8.45 4.49 -29.45
N ARG A 66 8.13 4.36 -28.17
CA ARG A 66 7.61 3.11 -27.59
C ARG A 66 6.73 3.35 -26.37
N ILE A 67 5.79 2.45 -26.14
CA ILE A 67 5.02 2.39 -24.88
C ILE A 67 5.83 1.62 -23.84
N LEU A 68 6.00 2.23 -22.67
CA LEU A 68 6.75 1.64 -21.56
C LEU A 68 5.90 0.59 -20.84
N LYS A 69 6.52 -0.53 -20.46
CA LYS A 69 5.91 -1.47 -19.51
C LYS A 69 5.95 -0.84 -18.12
N PRO A 70 4.82 -0.75 -17.41
CA PRO A 70 4.83 -0.22 -16.05
C PRO A 70 5.51 -1.21 -15.08
N ILE A 71 6.09 -0.63 -14.03
CA ILE A 71 6.67 -1.34 -12.89
C ILE A 71 5.59 -1.40 -11.81
N TYR A 72 5.60 -2.41 -10.95
CA TYR A 72 4.67 -2.48 -9.83
C TYR A 72 5.33 -3.02 -8.57
N SER A 73 4.84 -2.55 -7.42
CA SER A 73 5.07 -3.17 -6.11
C SER A 73 3.89 -4.07 -5.76
N LYS A 74 4.14 -5.29 -5.25
CA LYS A 74 3.14 -6.25 -4.78
C LYS A 74 3.25 -6.36 -3.26
N ASN A 75 2.20 -6.01 -2.52
CA ASN A 75 2.16 -6.09 -1.06
C ASN A 75 1.03 -7.02 -0.63
N PHE A 76 1.35 -8.05 0.15
CA PHE A 76 0.34 -8.96 0.70
C PHE A 76 -0.37 -8.31 1.88
N ASN A 77 -1.70 -8.27 1.85
CA ASN A 77 -2.52 -7.87 2.97
C ASN A 77 -2.97 -9.13 3.73
N ILE A 78 -2.44 -9.31 4.94
CA ILE A 78 -2.76 -10.47 5.79
C ILE A 78 -4.22 -10.52 6.26
N TYR A 79 -4.92 -9.39 6.30
CA TYR A 79 -6.31 -9.33 6.78
C TYR A 79 -7.28 -9.70 5.66
N GLN A 80 -7.02 -9.20 4.46
CA GLN A 80 -7.83 -9.51 3.29
C GLN A 80 -7.39 -10.78 2.57
N GLN A 81 -6.29 -11.41 3.02
CA GLN A 81 -5.66 -12.57 2.38
C GLN A 81 -5.45 -12.35 0.87
N SER A 82 -5.09 -11.12 0.49
CA SER A 82 -5.05 -10.68 -0.90
C SER A 82 -3.87 -9.76 -1.17
N TYR A 83 -3.46 -9.66 -2.43
CA TYR A 83 -2.37 -8.78 -2.85
C TYR A 83 -2.90 -7.43 -3.29
N THR A 84 -2.20 -6.38 -2.87
CA THR A 84 -2.36 -5.01 -3.37
C THR A 84 -1.23 -4.65 -4.31
N TYR A 85 -1.55 -3.89 -5.35
CA TYR A 85 -0.62 -3.50 -6.41
C TYR A 85 -0.54 -1.99 -6.51
N ASN A 86 0.66 -1.44 -6.65
CA ASN A 86 0.86 -0.03 -6.97
C ASN A 86 1.72 0.07 -8.22
N PHE A 87 1.21 0.73 -9.26
CA PHE A 87 1.93 0.86 -10.52
C PHE A 87 2.71 2.17 -10.60
N GLN A 88 3.88 2.05 -11.20
CA GLN A 88 4.88 3.09 -11.31
C GLN A 88 5.51 3.04 -12.71
N CYS A 89 6.14 4.14 -13.11
CA CYS A 89 7.00 4.17 -14.29
C CYS A 89 8.38 4.74 -13.91
N LYS A 90 9.41 4.26 -14.60
CA LYS A 90 10.75 4.83 -14.53
C LYS A 90 10.90 5.84 -15.65
N LEU A 91 11.08 7.11 -15.28
CA LEU A 91 11.30 8.23 -16.18
C LEU A 91 12.75 8.70 -16.03
N SER A 92 13.36 9.18 -17.11
CA SER A 92 14.76 9.62 -17.08
C SER A 92 14.93 10.93 -17.81
N GLN A 93 15.46 11.93 -17.11
CA GLN A 93 15.77 13.24 -17.66
C GLN A 93 17.23 13.58 -17.30
N GLU A 94 18.02 14.07 -18.26
CA GLU A 94 19.42 14.47 -18.03
C GLU A 94 20.29 13.41 -17.32
N GLY A 95 20.13 12.15 -17.69
CA GLY A 95 20.85 11.03 -17.07
C GLY A 95 20.38 10.63 -15.66
N LYS A 96 19.46 11.38 -15.05
CA LYS A 96 18.85 11.05 -13.75
C LYS A 96 17.53 10.31 -13.96
N SER A 97 17.46 9.09 -13.42
CA SER A 97 16.24 8.29 -13.43
C SER A 97 15.44 8.45 -12.13
N GLN A 98 14.13 8.63 -12.25
CA GLN A 98 13.20 8.67 -11.12
C GLN A 98 12.04 7.71 -11.36
N THR A 99 11.53 7.11 -10.29
CA THR A 99 10.33 6.28 -10.33
C THR A 99 9.15 7.12 -9.86
N LYS A 100 8.08 7.21 -10.67
CA LYS A 100 6.88 8.01 -10.37
C LYS A 100 5.64 7.13 -10.37
N SER A 101 4.68 7.46 -9.50
CA SER A 101 3.37 6.77 -9.43
C SER A 101 2.54 7.10 -10.66
N LEU A 102 2.00 6.08 -11.33
CA LEU A 102 1.14 6.28 -12.50
C LEU A 102 -0.15 7.00 -12.12
N GLY A 103 -0.80 6.61 -11.01
CA GLY A 103 -2.04 7.24 -10.57
C GLY A 103 -1.86 8.73 -10.29
N ARG A 104 -0.74 9.12 -9.65
CA ARG A 104 -0.41 10.54 -9.42
C ARG A 104 -0.20 11.29 -10.73
N LEU A 105 0.56 10.72 -11.68
CA LEU A 105 0.80 11.33 -12.98
C LEU A 105 -0.51 11.53 -13.77
N VAL A 106 -1.36 10.51 -13.84
CA VAL A 106 -2.64 10.62 -14.55
C VAL A 106 -3.52 11.69 -13.90
N TYR A 107 -3.65 11.69 -12.57
CA TYR A 107 -4.49 12.66 -11.88
C TYR A 107 -3.97 14.09 -12.07
N TYR A 108 -2.66 14.29 -11.88
CA TYR A 108 -2.01 15.60 -12.02
C TYR A 108 -2.23 16.20 -13.41
N HIS A 109 -2.05 15.39 -14.47
CA HIS A 109 -2.13 15.88 -15.84
C HIS A 109 -3.56 15.97 -16.38
N PHE A 110 -4.52 15.18 -15.90
CA PHE A 110 -5.87 15.09 -16.49
C PHE A 110 -7.02 15.53 -15.58
N VAL A 111 -6.81 15.71 -14.28
CA VAL A 111 -7.87 16.07 -13.33
C VAL A 111 -7.56 17.39 -12.65
N GLU A 112 -6.51 17.47 -11.84
CA GLU A 112 -6.17 18.67 -11.06
C GLU A 112 -4.68 18.66 -10.72
N LYS A 113 -4.01 19.81 -10.84
CA LYS A 113 -2.61 19.97 -10.39
C LYS A 113 -2.54 20.06 -8.88
N PHE A 114 -1.52 19.44 -8.30
CA PHE A 114 -1.22 19.46 -6.87
C PHE A 114 0.28 19.26 -6.68
N ASP A 115 0.80 19.51 -5.47
CA ASP A 115 2.20 19.24 -5.17
C ASP A 115 2.50 17.72 -5.26
N MET A 116 3.30 17.35 -6.26
CA MET A 116 3.65 15.96 -6.52
C MET A 116 4.51 15.33 -5.44
N ASP A 117 5.15 16.13 -4.59
CA ASP A 117 5.97 15.67 -3.46
C ASP A 117 5.20 15.71 -2.12
N ASP A 118 3.99 16.29 -2.09
CA ASP A 118 3.12 16.25 -0.92
C ASP A 118 2.61 14.83 -0.64
N ARG A 119 3.06 14.30 0.50
CA ARG A 119 2.73 12.95 1.00
C ARG A 119 1.38 12.89 1.70
N THR A 120 0.76 14.02 2.00
CA THR A 120 -0.58 14.09 2.59
C THR A 120 -1.68 13.87 1.57
N VAL A 121 -1.34 14.00 0.28
CA VAL A 121 -2.23 13.74 -0.86
C VAL A 121 -2.11 12.30 -1.32
N VAL A 122 -3.24 11.60 -1.37
CA VAL A 122 -3.33 10.22 -1.88
C VAL A 122 -4.28 10.21 -3.08
N ILE A 123 -3.87 9.54 -4.16
CA ILE A 123 -4.71 9.32 -5.34
C ILE A 123 -5.18 7.87 -5.32
N VAL A 124 -6.50 7.69 -5.33
CA VAL A 124 -7.14 6.36 -5.26
C VAL A 124 -8.13 6.18 -6.39
N ALA A 125 -8.42 4.91 -6.71
CA ALA A 125 -9.46 4.53 -7.65
C ALA A 125 -10.82 4.49 -6.92
N LYS A 126 -11.84 5.14 -7.49
CA LYS A 126 -13.20 5.26 -6.92
C LYS A 126 -13.88 3.90 -6.76
N ASP A 127 -13.61 2.98 -7.69
CA ASP A 127 -14.11 1.60 -7.66
C ASP A 127 -13.26 0.65 -6.78
N ASN A 128 -12.29 1.18 -6.04
CA ASN A 128 -11.37 0.43 -5.19
C ASN A 128 -10.49 -0.60 -5.94
N ASN A 129 -10.46 -0.57 -7.29
CA ASN A 129 -9.58 -1.39 -8.10
C ASN A 129 -8.31 -0.60 -8.49
N ARG A 130 -7.17 -0.97 -7.91
CA ARG A 130 -5.87 -0.30 -8.12
C ARG A 130 -5.30 -0.45 -9.54
N PHE A 131 -5.86 -1.33 -10.36
CA PHE A 131 -5.52 -1.43 -11.78
C PHE A 131 -6.17 -0.33 -12.61
N HIS A 132 -7.33 0.17 -12.20
CA HIS A 132 -8.17 1.07 -12.99
C HIS A 132 -7.71 2.53 -12.86
N MET A 133 -6.72 2.92 -13.66
CA MET A 133 -6.04 4.21 -13.58
C MET A 133 -6.61 5.29 -14.50
N HIS A 134 -7.80 5.10 -15.07
CA HIS A 134 -8.36 6.11 -15.96
C HIS A 134 -8.70 7.37 -15.18
N CYS A 135 -8.40 8.55 -15.71
CA CYS A 135 -8.53 9.83 -14.99
C CYS A 135 -9.91 10.05 -14.35
N ARG A 136 -11.00 9.62 -15.02
CA ARG A 136 -12.38 9.72 -14.48
C ARG A 136 -12.62 8.83 -13.25
N ASN A 137 -11.90 7.73 -13.14
CA ASN A 137 -11.97 6.79 -12.02
C ASN A 137 -11.05 7.18 -10.86
N LEU A 138 -10.21 8.20 -11.00
CA LEU A 138 -9.32 8.63 -9.94
C LEU A 138 -9.95 9.76 -9.11
N GLU A 139 -9.65 9.76 -7.82
CA GLU A 139 -9.99 10.83 -6.88
C GLU A 139 -8.80 11.14 -5.97
N LYS A 140 -8.75 12.40 -5.52
CA LYS A 140 -7.76 12.92 -4.58
C LYS A 140 -8.38 12.95 -3.19
N ILE A 141 -7.72 12.30 -2.25
CA ILE A 141 -8.13 12.26 -0.84
C ILE A 141 -6.94 12.57 0.06
N SER A 142 -7.24 12.89 1.32
CA SER A 142 -6.22 13.04 2.35
C SER A 142 -5.75 11.69 2.91
N VAL A 143 -4.54 11.64 3.48
CA VAL A 143 -4.05 10.46 4.23
C VAL A 143 -5.00 10.04 5.37
N ARG A 144 -5.68 11.02 6.00
CA ARG A 144 -6.66 10.75 7.05
C ARG A 144 -7.87 10.01 6.50
N GLU A 145 -8.40 10.42 5.36
CA GLU A 145 -9.52 9.75 4.70
C GLU A 145 -9.13 8.35 4.22
N GLU A 146 -7.94 8.17 3.65
CA GLU A 146 -7.45 6.84 3.27
C GLU A 146 -7.34 5.92 4.48
N SER A 147 -6.83 6.44 5.61
CA SER A 147 -6.74 5.69 6.86
C SER A 147 -8.13 5.27 7.37
N LEU A 148 -9.13 6.14 7.26
CA LEU A 148 -10.53 5.81 7.58
C LEU A 148 -11.10 4.75 6.63
N ARG A 149 -10.76 4.79 5.33
CA ARG A 149 -11.17 3.76 4.36
C ARG A 149 -10.53 2.41 4.66
N ILE A 150 -9.25 2.38 4.99
CA ILE A 150 -8.52 1.16 5.40
C ILE A 150 -9.15 0.58 6.66
N TYR A 151 -9.45 1.42 7.65
CA TYR A 151 -10.12 1.03 8.89
C TYR A 151 -11.50 0.42 8.63
N ARG A 152 -12.33 1.08 7.80
CA ARG A 152 -13.69 0.62 7.47
C ARG A 152 -13.74 -0.62 6.57
N SER A 153 -12.63 -0.98 5.91
CA SER A 153 -12.56 -2.12 4.98
C SER A 153 -11.86 -3.34 5.59
N ASP A 154 -11.68 -3.34 6.91
CA ASP A 154 -10.97 -4.38 7.68
C ASP A 154 -9.59 -4.73 7.08
N ARG A 155 -8.95 -3.75 6.43
CA ARG A 155 -7.64 -3.88 5.79
C ARG A 155 -6.48 -3.82 6.79
N ALA A 156 -6.76 -3.52 8.05
CA ALA A 156 -5.79 -3.39 9.13
C ALA A 156 -6.40 -3.85 10.47
N LYS A 157 -5.55 -4.26 11.43
CA LYS A 157 -5.97 -4.52 12.81
C LYS A 157 -6.69 -3.30 13.37
N ASN A 158 -7.91 -3.50 13.85
CA ASN A 158 -8.56 -2.52 14.71
C ASN A 158 -7.92 -2.61 16.11
N ILE A 159 -6.81 -1.87 16.29
CA ILE A 159 -6.04 -1.86 17.55
C ILE A 159 -6.94 -1.47 18.72
N ASN A 160 -7.89 -0.55 18.51
CA ASN A 160 -8.82 -0.17 19.57
C ASN A 160 -9.75 -1.31 19.96
N ALA A 161 -10.32 -2.04 19.00
CA ALA A 161 -11.12 -3.22 19.31
C ALA A 161 -10.29 -4.28 20.05
N LEU A 162 -9.04 -4.49 19.62
CA LEU A 162 -8.12 -5.43 20.23
C LEU A 162 -7.75 -5.05 21.68
N TYR A 163 -7.39 -3.79 21.93
CA TYR A 163 -7.01 -3.32 23.27
C TYR A 163 -8.20 -3.05 24.20
N SER A 164 -9.41 -3.03 23.65
CA SER A 164 -10.65 -2.98 24.45
C SER A 164 -11.07 -4.37 24.96
N GLN A 165 -10.39 -5.45 24.58
CA GLN A 165 -10.74 -6.79 25.05
C GLN A 165 -10.42 -6.97 26.55
N PRO A 166 -11.31 -7.58 27.33
CA PRO A 166 -11.07 -7.87 28.74
C PRO A 166 -9.98 -8.93 28.91
N VAL A 167 -9.18 -8.78 29.97
CA VAL A 167 -8.00 -9.63 30.23
C VAL A 167 -7.87 -10.03 31.69
N SER A 168 -7.27 -11.20 31.89
CA SER A 168 -6.91 -11.75 33.19
C SER A 168 -5.40 -11.77 33.35
N GLN A 169 -4.95 -11.33 34.52
CA GLN A 169 -3.55 -11.28 34.94
C GLN A 169 -3.27 -12.46 35.87
N TYR A 170 -2.23 -13.23 35.58
CA TYR A 170 -1.78 -14.36 36.39
C TYR A 170 -0.32 -14.20 36.78
N ASP A 171 0.07 -14.85 37.88
CA ASP A 171 1.48 -15.06 38.18
C ASP A 171 2.09 -16.09 37.22
N VAL A 172 3.40 -16.36 37.37
CA VAL A 172 4.09 -17.36 36.53
C VAL A 172 3.72 -18.81 36.86
N ASN A 173 3.07 -19.06 38.00
CA ASN A 173 2.66 -20.39 38.48
C ASN A 173 1.19 -20.70 38.15
N GLY A 174 0.46 -19.76 37.55
CA GLY A 174 -0.95 -19.94 37.19
C GLY A 174 -1.97 -19.43 38.19
N LEU A 175 -1.54 -18.71 39.23
CA LEU A 175 -2.47 -18.08 40.18
C LEU A 175 -3.07 -16.80 39.59
N LEU A 176 -4.40 -16.69 39.60
CA LEU A 176 -5.11 -15.48 39.16
C LEU A 176 -4.85 -14.33 40.13
N ILE A 177 -4.35 -13.20 39.62
CA ILE A 177 -4.05 -11.99 40.40
C ILE A 177 -5.18 -10.96 40.28
N ALA A 178 -5.60 -10.66 39.05
CA ALA A 178 -6.58 -9.62 38.77
C ALA A 178 -7.26 -9.82 37.41
N GLN A 179 -8.42 -9.18 37.25
CA GLN A 179 -9.13 -9.08 35.98
C GLN A 179 -9.37 -7.61 35.66
N TYR A 180 -9.32 -7.30 34.37
CA TYR A 180 -9.46 -5.95 33.84
C TYR A 180 -10.48 -5.95 32.72
N GLU A 181 -11.33 -4.92 32.69
CA GLU A 181 -12.36 -4.75 31.65
C GLU A 181 -11.77 -4.58 30.25
N SER A 182 -10.51 -4.13 30.15
CA SER A 182 -9.77 -3.99 28.91
C SER A 182 -8.24 -4.03 29.14
N ILE A 183 -7.48 -4.33 28.09
CA ILE A 183 -6.00 -4.16 28.10
C ILE A 183 -5.64 -2.70 28.43
N TYR A 184 -6.39 -1.72 27.90
CA TYR A 184 -6.21 -0.31 28.26
C TYR A 184 -6.37 -0.05 29.76
N SER A 185 -7.35 -0.69 30.42
CA SER A 185 -7.51 -0.53 31.87
C SER A 185 -6.38 -1.17 32.67
N ALA A 186 -5.81 -2.28 32.19
CA ALA A 186 -4.62 -2.89 32.77
C ALA A 186 -3.39 -1.99 32.61
N GLU A 187 -3.16 -1.41 31.41
CA GLU A 187 -2.08 -0.46 31.16
C GLU A 187 -2.19 0.78 32.05
N ARG A 188 -3.37 1.39 32.14
CA ARG A 188 -3.60 2.55 33.03
C ARG A 188 -3.31 2.25 34.50
N LYS A 189 -3.60 1.02 34.96
CA LYS A 189 -3.43 0.64 36.36
C LYS A 189 -1.99 0.23 36.69
N LEU A 190 -1.31 -0.45 35.78
CA LEU A 190 -0.02 -1.10 36.03
C LEU A 190 1.18 -0.44 35.31
N GLY A 191 0.92 0.46 34.35
CA GLY A 191 1.96 1.06 33.51
C GLY A 191 2.62 0.10 32.52
N ILE A 192 2.01 -1.08 32.28
CA ILE A 192 2.50 -2.08 31.34
C ILE A 192 1.89 -1.82 29.98
N SER A 193 2.71 -1.66 28.93
CA SER A 193 2.19 -1.27 27.63
C SER A 193 1.19 -2.28 27.04
N CYS A 194 0.12 -1.79 26.41
CA CYS A 194 -0.90 -2.64 25.76
C CYS A 194 -0.28 -3.60 24.75
N GLU A 195 0.74 -3.15 24.02
CA GLU A 195 1.46 -3.97 23.04
C GLU A 195 2.18 -5.16 23.70
N ARG A 196 2.83 -4.95 24.86
CA ARG A 196 3.52 -6.04 25.57
C ARG A 196 2.53 -7.06 26.12
N ILE A 197 1.41 -6.60 26.67
CA ILE A 197 0.33 -7.50 27.12
C ILE A 197 -0.19 -8.32 25.95
N MET A 198 -0.41 -7.68 24.80
CA MET A 198 -0.85 -8.35 23.57
C MET A 198 0.17 -9.34 23.01
N HIS A 199 1.47 -9.06 23.09
CA HIS A 199 2.52 -10.01 22.69
C HIS A 199 2.51 -11.26 23.56
N VAL A 200 2.21 -11.14 24.85
CA VAL A 200 2.05 -12.31 25.74
C VAL A 200 0.82 -13.13 25.36
N ILE A 201 -0.33 -12.47 25.14
CA ILE A 201 -1.57 -13.13 24.71
C ILE A 201 -1.37 -13.90 23.40
N ASN A 202 -0.61 -13.32 22.46
CA ASN A 202 -0.28 -13.97 21.17
C ASN A 202 0.88 -14.98 21.27
N LYS A 203 1.34 -15.29 22.49
CA LYS A 203 2.43 -16.25 22.76
C LYS A 203 3.77 -15.87 22.10
N VAL A 204 3.98 -14.58 21.79
CA VAL A 204 5.26 -14.04 21.30
C VAL A 204 6.25 -13.88 22.46
N PHE A 205 5.74 -13.46 23.62
CA PHE A 205 6.50 -13.40 24.87
C PHE A 205 5.84 -14.23 25.95
N LEU A 206 6.64 -14.65 26.93
CA LEU A 206 6.12 -15.37 28.06
C LEU A 206 5.42 -14.43 29.05
N THR A 207 5.99 -13.26 29.35
CA THR A 207 5.48 -12.35 30.38
C THR A 207 5.52 -10.88 29.97
N ALA A 208 4.66 -10.08 30.60
CA ALA A 208 4.67 -8.62 30.53
C ALA A 208 4.49 -8.06 31.94
N GLY A 209 5.46 -7.24 32.38
CA GLY A 209 5.52 -6.77 33.77
C GLY A 209 5.69 -7.90 34.79
N SER A 210 6.37 -9.00 34.42
CA SER A 210 6.50 -10.23 35.22
C SER A 210 5.23 -11.06 35.38
N PHE A 211 4.15 -10.74 34.67
CA PHE A 211 2.88 -11.47 34.72
C PHE A 211 2.58 -12.21 33.42
N ARG A 212 1.76 -13.25 33.53
CA ARG A 212 1.11 -13.94 32.41
C ARG A 212 -0.24 -13.28 32.12
N TRP A 213 -0.62 -13.24 30.85
CA TRP A 213 -1.80 -12.51 30.38
C TRP A 213 -2.61 -13.37 29.42
N PHE A 214 -3.91 -13.45 29.66
CA PHE A 214 -4.86 -14.17 28.83
C PHE A 214 -6.11 -13.33 28.59
N LEU A 215 -6.76 -13.53 27.45
CA LEU A 215 -8.07 -12.93 27.20
C LEU A 215 -9.09 -13.57 28.13
N LEU A 216 -10.03 -12.78 28.65
CA LEU A 216 -11.10 -13.33 29.48
C LEU A 216 -11.98 -14.32 28.69
N SER A 217 -12.09 -14.14 27.36
CA SER A 217 -12.78 -15.05 26.45
C SER A 217 -12.03 -16.35 26.17
N SER A 218 -10.75 -16.44 26.52
CA SER A 218 -9.88 -17.59 26.29
C SER A 218 -8.97 -17.79 27.50
N PRO A 219 -9.51 -18.28 28.63
CA PRO A 219 -8.75 -18.51 29.85
C PRO A 219 -7.65 -19.56 29.65
N PRO A 220 -6.56 -19.51 30.45
CA PRO A 220 -5.43 -20.42 30.31
C PRO A 220 -5.75 -21.85 30.76
N VAL A 221 -5.01 -22.81 30.20
CA VAL A 221 -4.97 -24.21 30.66
C VAL A 221 -3.68 -24.49 31.44
N GLU A 222 -3.60 -25.61 32.16
CA GLU A 222 -2.42 -25.95 32.96
C GLU A 222 -1.15 -26.00 32.13
N GLU A 223 -1.24 -26.48 30.89
CA GLU A 223 -0.10 -26.55 29.95
C GLU A 223 0.45 -25.18 29.56
N ASP A 224 -0.36 -24.11 29.63
CA ASP A 224 0.11 -22.76 29.31
C ASP A 224 1.11 -22.21 30.36
N PHE A 225 1.19 -22.86 31.53
CA PHE A 225 2.12 -22.51 32.61
C PHE A 225 3.31 -23.47 32.72
N GLN A 226 3.29 -24.58 31.99
CA GLN A 226 4.42 -25.52 31.93
C GLN A 226 5.44 -25.04 30.89
N TRP A 227 6.73 -25.22 31.21
CA TRP A 227 7.87 -24.76 30.42
C TRP A 227 8.75 -25.92 30.01
#